data_AF-A0A1J3FIF2-F1
#
_entry.id   AF-A0A1J3FIF2-F1
#
_cell.length_a   1.000
_cell.length_b   1.000
_cell.length_c   1.000
_cell.angle_alpha   90.00
_cell.angle_beta   90.00
_cell.angle_gamma   90.00
#
_symmetry.space_group_name_H-M   'P 1'
#
loop_
_entity.id
_entity.type
_entity.pdbx_description
1 polymer ?
#
loop_
_entity_poly.entity_id
_entity_poly.type
_entity_poly.pdbx_seq_one_letter_code
_entity_poly.pdbx_strand_id
1 'polypeptide(L)'
;TRLACGKYPAKDKEKKKRKTVSQTKELFYEKLFGVEQNVKVDRLITLLKSTEKGDRDNRLRFAYLALVDGILLPTTHYPKAKIVKEHAEMAENLQQFLQYPWGRLSYDRMMDSIKERDLAQLATSDVGV
;
A
#
# COMPACT_ATOMS: atom_id res chain seq x y z
N THR A 1 -6.55 15.68 10.44
CA THR A 1 -6.44 14.25 10.06
C THR A 1 -5.14 13.68 10.62
N ARG A 2 -5.17 12.60 11.41
CA ARG A 2 -4.01 12.07 12.18
C ARG A 2 -2.99 11.25 11.34
N LEU A 3 -3.05 11.32 10.02
CA LEU A 3 -2.07 10.62 9.16
C LEU A 3 -0.77 11.41 9.12
N ALA A 4 0.37 10.72 9.20
CA ALA A 4 1.66 11.35 9.04
C ALA A 4 1.74 12.04 7.66
N CYS A 5 2.08 13.32 7.68
CA CYS A 5 2.29 14.15 6.48
C CYS A 5 3.66 14.83 6.51
N GLY A 6 4.61 14.29 7.30
CA GLY A 6 5.96 14.81 7.43
C GLY A 6 6.80 14.66 6.15
N LYS A 7 8.11 14.90 6.27
CA LYS A 7 9.05 14.64 5.17
C LYS A 7 9.12 13.15 4.90
N TYR A 8 9.34 12.77 3.64
CA TYR A 8 9.70 11.39 3.31
C TYR A 8 10.98 11.00 4.07
N PRO A 9 11.04 9.78 4.63
CA PRO A 9 12.29 9.30 5.20
C PRO A 9 13.39 9.40 4.15
N ALA A 10 14.60 9.75 4.57
CA ALA A 10 15.75 9.75 3.67
C ALA A 10 15.81 8.37 3.00
N LYS A 11 15.89 8.34 1.67
CA LYS A 11 16.12 7.08 0.97
C LYS A 11 17.47 6.58 1.44
N ASP A 12 17.51 5.60 2.33
CA ASP A 12 18.76 4.97 2.68
C ASP A 12 19.46 4.56 1.39
N LYS A 13 20.74 4.94 1.29
CA LYS A 13 21.60 4.65 0.13
C LYS A 13 21.88 3.15 -0.03
N GLU A 14 21.02 2.27 0.47
CA GLU A 14 21.03 0.82 0.19
C GLU A 14 20.64 0.49 -1.27
N LYS A 15 20.42 1.49 -2.13
CA LYS A 15 20.29 1.31 -3.58
C LYS A 15 21.63 1.28 -4.34
N LYS A 16 22.80 1.29 -3.67
CA LYS A 16 24.11 1.14 -4.35
C LYS A 16 24.81 -0.22 -4.17
N LYS A 17 24.16 -1.21 -3.54
CA LYS A 17 24.58 -2.63 -3.51
C LYS A 17 23.51 -3.59 -4.08
N ARG A 18 22.63 -3.12 -4.96
CA ARG A 18 21.61 -3.96 -5.66
C ARG A 18 21.93 -4.19 -7.13
N LYS A 19 23.21 -4.15 -7.48
CA LYS A 19 23.75 -4.88 -8.63
C LYS A 19 24.71 -5.90 -8.02
N THR A 20 24.60 -7.16 -8.43
CA THR A 20 25.28 -8.34 -7.85
C THR A 20 24.89 -8.66 -6.41
N VAL A 21 23.90 -9.53 -6.25
CA VAL A 21 24.04 -10.84 -5.59
C VAL A 21 22.66 -11.50 -5.55
N SER A 22 22.55 -12.58 -6.31
CA SER A 22 21.60 -13.68 -6.16
C SER A 22 21.72 -14.28 -4.76
N GLN A 23 21.00 -13.71 -3.79
CA GLN A 23 20.73 -14.31 -2.50
C GLN A 23 19.25 -14.09 -2.18
N THR A 24 18.54 -15.21 -2.09
CA THR A 24 17.12 -15.36 -1.81
C THR A 24 16.80 -14.84 -0.41
N LYS A 25 16.77 -13.51 -0.23
CA LYS A 25 16.13 -12.91 0.94
C LYS A 25 14.64 -13.13 0.76
N GLU A 26 14.05 -14.03 1.56
CA GLU A 26 12.60 -14.22 1.60
C GLU A 26 11.93 -12.84 1.76
N LEU A 27 11.18 -12.45 0.74
CA LEU A 27 10.45 -11.18 0.73
C LEU A 27 9.35 -11.27 1.80
N PHE A 28 9.16 -10.21 2.58
CA PHE A 28 8.15 -10.23 3.63
C PHE A 28 6.73 -10.40 3.06
N TYR A 29 6.50 -9.92 1.83
CA TYR A 29 5.28 -10.20 1.08
C TYR A 29 4.99 -11.70 0.95
N GLU A 30 6.01 -12.52 0.65
CA GLU A 30 5.85 -13.98 0.51
C GLU A 30 5.61 -14.65 1.86
N LYS A 31 6.16 -14.12 2.95
CA LYS A 31 5.82 -14.59 4.31
C LYS A 31 4.36 -14.27 4.67
N LEU A 32 3.86 -13.13 4.19
CA LEU A 32 2.53 -12.64 4.51
C LEU A 32 1.43 -13.32 3.67
N PHE A 33 1.72 -13.67 2.42
CA PHE A 33 0.74 -14.17 1.44
C PHE A 33 1.08 -15.51 0.79
N GLY A 34 2.23 -16.10 1.13
CA GLY A 34 2.76 -17.28 0.47
C GLY A 34 3.20 -17.00 -0.97
N VAL A 35 3.00 -17.98 -1.84
CA VAL A 35 3.33 -17.89 -3.28
C VAL A 35 2.32 -17.08 -4.10
N GLU A 36 1.27 -16.56 -3.46
CA GLU A 36 0.18 -15.88 -4.17
C GLU A 36 0.61 -14.51 -4.70
N GLN A 37 0.60 -14.39 -6.03
CA GLN A 37 0.83 -13.14 -6.72
C GLN A 37 -0.49 -12.37 -6.86
N ASN A 38 -0.44 -11.03 -6.77
CA ASN A 38 -1.59 -10.14 -6.98
C ASN A 38 -2.73 -10.28 -5.95
N VAL A 39 -2.39 -10.37 -4.66
CA VAL A 39 -3.39 -10.42 -3.59
C VAL A 39 -4.29 -9.17 -3.63
N LYS A 40 -5.61 -9.38 -3.57
CA LYS A 40 -6.61 -8.31 -3.57
C LYS A 40 -6.89 -7.79 -2.16
N VAL A 41 -7.27 -6.52 -2.06
CA VAL A 41 -7.73 -5.91 -0.80
C VAL A 41 -8.93 -6.66 -0.22
N ASP A 42 -9.86 -7.12 -1.07
CA ASP A 42 -11.04 -7.89 -0.66
C ASP A 42 -10.70 -9.20 0.08
N ARG A 43 -9.59 -9.85 -0.31
CA ARG A 43 -9.08 -11.03 0.38
C ARG A 43 -8.66 -10.68 1.82
N LEU A 44 -7.97 -9.56 2.01
CA LEU A 44 -7.59 -9.09 3.35
C LEU A 44 -8.83 -8.75 4.19
N ILE A 45 -9.85 -8.11 3.60
CA ILE A 45 -11.12 -7.83 4.28
C ILE A 45 -11.79 -9.13 4.74
N THR A 46 -11.80 -10.16 3.89
CA THR A 46 -12.34 -11.48 4.23
C THR A 46 -11.56 -12.13 5.37
N LEU A 47 -10.22 -12.10 5.32
CA LEU A 47 -9.36 -12.60 6.39
C LEU A 47 -9.58 -11.85 7.72
N LEU A 48 -9.81 -10.53 7.66
CA LEU A 48 -10.07 -9.71 8.85
C LEU A 48 -11.42 -9.99 9.50
N LYS A 49 -12.44 -10.32 8.69
CA LYS A 49 -13.79 -10.70 9.13
C LYS A 49 -13.85 -12.10 9.73
N SER A 50 -12.95 -13.00 9.34
CA SER A 50 -12.86 -14.33 9.93
C SER A 50 -12.61 -14.24 11.44
N THR A 51 -13.33 -15.05 12.21
CA THR A 51 -13.19 -15.16 13.68
C THR A 51 -12.02 -16.04 14.10
N GLU A 52 -11.28 -16.61 13.15
CA GLU A 52 -10.07 -17.37 13.46
C GLU A 52 -9.07 -16.50 14.23
N LYS A 53 -8.46 -17.09 15.26
CA LYS A 53 -7.38 -16.48 16.05
C LYS A 53 -6.09 -16.45 15.22
N GLY A 54 -6.08 -15.65 14.15
CA GLY A 54 -4.86 -15.30 13.44
C GLY A 54 -3.95 -14.45 14.33
N ASP A 55 -2.65 -14.46 14.04
CA ASP A 55 -1.66 -13.62 14.72
C ASP A 55 -2.11 -12.14 14.72
N ARG A 56 -2.12 -11.52 15.91
CA ARG A 56 -2.60 -10.15 16.12
C ARG A 56 -1.83 -9.16 15.26
N ASP A 57 -0.52 -9.33 15.16
CA ASP A 57 0.33 -8.41 14.40
C ASP A 57 0.05 -8.55 12.91
N ASN A 58 -0.10 -9.77 12.39
CA ASN A 58 -0.51 -9.98 10.99
C ASN A 58 -1.91 -9.42 10.69
N ARG A 59 -2.87 -9.52 11.62
CA ARG A 59 -4.18 -8.86 11.45
C ARG A 59 -4.05 -7.34 11.38
N LEU A 60 -3.18 -6.74 12.20
CA LEU A 60 -2.90 -5.31 12.10
C LEU A 60 -2.26 -4.96 10.76
N ARG A 61 -1.29 -5.75 10.28
CA ARG A 61 -0.69 -5.56 8.94
C ARG A 61 -1.75 -5.61 7.84
N PHE A 62 -2.65 -6.60 7.87
CA PHE A 62 -3.74 -6.68 6.90
C PHE A 62 -4.66 -5.45 6.96
N ALA A 63 -5.03 -5.00 8.16
CA ALA A 63 -5.87 -3.81 8.32
C ALA A 63 -5.20 -2.56 7.74
N TYR A 64 -3.92 -2.34 8.05
CA TYR A 64 -3.19 -1.19 7.52
C TYR A 64 -2.96 -1.26 6.02
N LEU A 65 -2.63 -2.43 5.46
CA LEU A 65 -2.52 -2.61 4.02
C LEU A 65 -3.85 -2.38 3.30
N ALA A 66 -4.97 -2.86 3.86
CA ALA A 66 -6.29 -2.62 3.30
C ALA A 66 -6.66 -1.12 3.31
N LEU A 67 -6.30 -0.38 4.36
CA LEU A 67 -6.49 1.07 4.41
C LEU A 67 -5.59 1.80 3.39
N VAL A 68 -4.31 1.44 3.32
CA VAL A 68 -3.36 2.10 2.42
C VAL A 68 -3.69 1.80 0.96
N ASP A 69 -3.79 0.53 0.57
CA ASP A 69 -3.97 0.14 -0.83
C ASP A 69 -5.43 0.18 -1.29
N GLY A 70 -6.37 0.05 -0.36
CA GLY A 70 -7.80 0.11 -0.68
C GLY A 70 -8.38 1.52 -0.67
N ILE A 71 -7.81 2.44 0.13
CA ILE A 71 -8.43 3.75 0.38
C ILE A 71 -7.48 4.92 0.12
N LEU A 72 -6.26 4.89 0.68
CA LEU A 72 -5.36 6.06 0.59
C LEU A 72 -4.64 6.16 -0.77
N LEU A 73 -4.22 5.04 -1.31
CA LEU A 73 -3.44 4.92 -2.54
C LEU A 73 -4.03 3.87 -3.48
N PRO A 74 -5.35 3.93 -3.77
CA PRO A 74 -5.97 2.97 -4.68
C PRO A 74 -5.31 3.09 -6.05
N THR A 75 -4.70 2.00 -6.50
CA THR A 75 -4.12 1.91 -7.84
C THR A 75 -5.16 1.50 -8.89
N THR A 76 -6.25 0.87 -8.45
CA THR A 76 -7.38 0.44 -9.27
C THR A 76 -8.67 0.56 -8.46
N HIS A 77 -9.81 0.67 -9.15
CA HIS A 77 -11.12 0.71 -8.49
C HIS A 77 -11.42 -0.58 -7.73
N TYR A 78 -12.07 -0.44 -6.56
CA TYR A 78 -12.65 -1.58 -5.85
C TYR A 78 -13.68 -2.31 -6.75
N PRO A 79 -13.75 -3.65 -6.75
CA PRO A 79 -13.02 -4.63 -5.91
C PRO A 79 -11.70 -5.13 -6.51
N LYS A 80 -11.16 -4.47 -7.55
CA LYS A 80 -9.93 -4.88 -8.25
C LYS A 80 -8.65 -4.37 -7.57
N ALA A 81 -8.76 -3.58 -6.52
CA ALA A 81 -7.63 -3.06 -5.73
C ALA A 81 -6.73 -4.20 -5.23
N LYS A 82 -5.42 -4.07 -5.47
CA LYS A 82 -4.40 -5.07 -5.12
C LYS A 82 -3.44 -4.51 -4.09
N ILE A 83 -2.89 -5.40 -3.28
CA ILE A 83 -1.84 -5.07 -2.34
C ILE A 83 -0.54 -4.81 -3.10
N VAL A 84 0.03 -3.64 -2.88
CA VAL A 84 1.30 -3.22 -3.49
C VAL A 84 2.44 -3.92 -2.73
N LYS A 85 3.33 -4.59 -3.47
CA LYS A 85 4.41 -5.38 -2.87
C LYS A 85 5.28 -4.53 -1.95
N GLU A 86 5.67 -3.35 -2.39
CA GLU A 86 6.47 -2.41 -1.62
C GLU A 86 5.79 -1.99 -0.30
N HIS A 87 4.47 -1.86 -0.29
CA HIS A 87 3.74 -1.53 0.93
C HIS A 87 3.72 -2.70 1.90
N ALA A 88 3.55 -3.93 1.40
CA ALA A 88 3.66 -5.14 2.22
C ALA A 88 5.07 -5.29 2.82
N GLU A 89 6.13 -5.06 2.04
CA GLU A 89 7.51 -5.08 2.57
C GLU A 89 7.71 -4.06 3.70
N MET A 90 7.15 -2.84 3.57
CA MET A 90 7.21 -1.85 4.64
C MET A 90 6.44 -2.27 5.89
N ALA A 91 5.41 -3.11 5.76
CA ALA A 91 4.58 -3.59 6.87
C ALA A 91 5.29 -4.65 7.75
N GLU A 92 6.49 -5.12 7.35
CA GLU A 92 7.36 -5.93 8.22
C GLU A 92 7.62 -5.19 9.55
N ASN A 93 8.02 -3.92 9.46
CA ASN A 93 8.16 -3.01 10.59
C ASN A 93 6.94 -2.08 10.70
N LEU A 94 5.93 -2.50 11.45
CA LEU A 94 4.70 -1.73 11.66
C LEU A 94 4.92 -0.33 12.23
N GLN A 95 5.93 -0.12 13.10
CA GLN A 95 6.21 1.20 13.66
C GLN A 95 6.69 2.17 12.57
N GLN A 96 7.62 1.71 11.73
CA GLN A 96 8.10 2.50 10.59
C GLN A 96 7.00 2.71 9.54
N PHE A 97 6.18 1.68 9.30
CA PHE A 97 5.02 1.79 8.40
C PHE A 97 4.05 2.88 8.86
N LEU A 98 3.70 2.94 10.14
CA LEU A 98 2.76 3.93 10.66
C LEU A 98 3.31 5.36 10.68
N GLN A 99 4.64 5.51 10.81
CA GLN A 99 5.31 6.80 10.74
C GLN A 99 5.54 7.29 9.31
N TYR A 100 5.45 6.39 8.32
CA TYR A 100 5.59 6.75 6.92
C TYR A 100 4.52 7.79 6.53
N PRO A 101 4.87 8.83 5.74
CA PRO A 101 3.96 9.94 5.49
C PRO A 101 2.88 9.61 4.44
N TRP A 102 2.05 8.60 4.72
CA TRP A 102 0.99 8.11 3.82
C TRP A 102 0.03 9.21 3.38
N GLY A 103 -0.32 10.14 4.29
CA GLY A 103 -1.24 11.23 3.98
C GLY A 103 -0.65 12.23 2.99
N ARG A 104 0.67 12.46 3.05
CA ARG A 104 1.37 13.28 2.05
C ARG A 104 1.42 12.53 0.72
N LEU A 105 1.79 11.25 0.72
CA LEU A 105 1.87 10.45 -0.50
C LEU A 105 0.53 10.36 -1.24
N SER A 106 -0.58 10.17 -0.51
CA SER A 106 -1.93 10.14 -1.10
C SER A 106 -2.31 11.47 -1.71
N TYR A 107 -2.00 12.57 -1.01
CA TYR A 107 -2.28 13.92 -1.49
C TYR A 107 -1.46 14.25 -2.74
N ASP A 108 -0.16 13.96 -2.72
CA ASP A 108 0.73 14.21 -3.85
C ASP A 108 0.22 13.45 -5.09
N ARG A 109 -0.08 12.15 -4.97
CA ARG A 109 -0.65 11.36 -6.09
C ARG A 109 -1.98 11.91 -6.60
N MET A 110 -2.86 12.34 -5.69
CA MET A 110 -4.13 12.94 -6.07
C MET A 110 -3.91 14.23 -6.85
N MET A 111 -3.03 15.10 -6.36
CA MET A 111 -2.71 16.37 -7.00
C MET A 111 -2.05 16.18 -8.36
N ASP A 112 -1.16 15.20 -8.50
CA ASP A 112 -0.55 14.85 -9.79
C ASP A 112 -1.62 14.38 -10.78
N SER A 113 -2.54 13.50 -10.36
CA SER A 113 -3.63 13.02 -11.23
C SER A 113 -4.60 14.13 -11.66
N ILE A 114 -4.81 15.16 -10.84
CA ILE A 114 -5.66 16.31 -11.19
C ILE A 114 -4.93 17.22 -12.18
N LYS A 115 -3.66 17.53 -11.91
CA LYS A 115 -2.87 18.45 -12.75
C LYS A 115 -2.61 17.90 -14.15
N GLU A 116 -2.57 16.58 -14.30
CA GLU A 116 -2.39 15.91 -15.59
C GLU A 116 -3.64 15.92 -16.48
N ARG A 117 -4.81 16.30 -15.94
CA ARG A 117 -6.08 16.33 -16.70
C ARG A 117 -6.38 17.71 -17.25
N ASP A 118 -7.01 17.73 -18.43
CA ASP A 118 -7.55 18.97 -19.01
C ASP A 118 -8.85 19.39 -18.29
N LEU A 119 -9.13 20.70 -18.25
CA LEU A 119 -10.31 21.27 -17.59
C LEU A 119 -11.62 20.69 -18.11
N ALA A 120 -11.69 20.40 -19.42
CA ALA A 120 -12.87 19.77 -20.03
C ALA A 120 -13.09 18.33 -19.53
N GLN A 121 -12.01 17.58 -19.28
CA GLN A 121 -12.08 16.22 -18.73
C GLN A 121 -12.48 16.21 -17.25
N LEU A 122 -12.09 17.23 -16.49
CA LEU A 122 -12.54 17.42 -15.10
C LEU A 122 -14.02 17.79 -15.01
N ALA A 123 -14.53 18.55 -15.97
CA ALA A 123 -15.94 18.97 -16.00
C ALA A 123 -16.90 17.86 -16.46
N THR A 124 -16.40 16.82 -17.13
CA THR A 124 -17.22 15.77 -17.77
C THR A 124 -17.09 14.40 -17.11
N SER A 125 -16.22 14.23 -16.11
CA SER A 125 -16.10 12.95 -15.42
C SER A 125 -17.30 12.70 -14.52
N ASP A 126 -18.37 12.16 -15.12
CA ASP A 126 -19.39 11.42 -14.39
C ASP A 126 -18.68 10.27 -13.66
N VAL A 127 -18.90 10.18 -12.35
CA VAL A 127 -18.35 9.07 -11.55
C VAL A 127 -19.18 7.85 -11.93
N GLY A 128 -18.74 7.14 -12.98
CA GLY A 128 -19.42 5.95 -13.50
C GLY A 128 -19.80 5.00 -12.37
N VAL A 129 -21.12 4.83 -12.23
CA VAL A 129 -21.82 3.91 -11.32
C VAL A 129 -21.50 2.46 -11.65
#